data_AF-A0A1Q7QFR4-F1
#
_entry.id   AF-A0A1Q7QFR4-F1
#
_cell.length_a   1.000
_cell.length_b   1.000
_cell.length_c   1.000
_cell.angle_alpha   90.00
_cell.angle_beta   90.00
_cell.angle_gamma   90.00
#
_symmetry.space_group_name_H-M   'P 1'
#
loop_
_entity.id
_entity.type
_entity.pdbx_description
1 polymer ?
#
loop_
_entity_poly.entity_id
_entity_poly.type
_entity_poly.pdbx_seq_one_letter_code
_entity_poly.pdbx_strand_id
1 'polypeptide(L)'
;MLLMVATGGVMYIPSLSEMVGQRFWVRTVHIASAVAFVFVLLLIPALRWPEIRRLELDLSFWDRADWDWFRRPWDVFISTYQPADVPRRRFNGGQKLLAALVAISLALLVLTGVPMYWWSWFSSALVSRARDFHVLAAFGLAALLAGHIYLALLSPYGLLQGRIARERINR
;
A
#
# COMPACT_ATOMS: atom_id res chain seq x y z
N MET A 1 8.84 1.52 0.42
CA MET A 1 7.75 0.93 -0.40
C MET A 1 7.91 1.24 -1.89
N LEU A 2 7.92 2.51 -2.34
CA LEU A 2 8.03 2.84 -3.77
C LEU A 2 9.26 2.23 -4.46
N LEU A 3 10.43 2.31 -3.82
CA LEU A 3 11.66 1.70 -4.35
C LEU A 3 11.53 0.17 -4.51
N MET A 4 10.80 -0.50 -3.62
CA MET A 4 10.55 -1.94 -3.67
C MET A 4 9.65 -2.31 -4.85
N VAL A 5 8.58 -1.52 -5.06
CA VAL A 5 7.68 -1.68 -6.20
C VAL A 5 8.44 -1.44 -7.51
N ALA A 6 9.26 -0.40 -7.59
CA ALA A 6 10.05 -0.09 -8.79
C ALA A 6 11.07 -1.19 -9.11
N THR A 7 11.90 -1.59 -8.14
CA THR A 7 12.90 -2.65 -8.33
C THR A 7 12.26 -4.01 -8.61
N GLY A 8 11.13 -4.33 -7.96
CA GLY A 8 10.34 -5.54 -8.25
C GLY A 8 9.77 -5.54 -9.67
N GLY A 9 9.23 -4.41 -10.12
CA GLY A 9 8.73 -4.24 -11.49
C GLY A 9 9.83 -4.41 -12.55
N VAL A 10 11.01 -3.84 -12.32
CA VAL A 10 12.18 -4.00 -13.21
C VAL A 10 12.60 -5.47 -13.29
N MET A 11 12.61 -6.20 -12.17
CA MET A 11 12.99 -7.62 -12.18
C MET A 11 11.92 -8.53 -12.82
N TYR A 12 10.65 -8.14 -12.79
CA TYR A 12 9.56 -8.91 -13.36
C TYR A 12 9.43 -8.73 -14.88
N ILE A 13 9.63 -7.50 -15.39
CA ILE A 13 9.48 -7.18 -16.82
C ILE A 13 10.81 -7.41 -17.54
N PRO A 14 10.92 -8.41 -18.44
CA PRO A 14 12.20 -8.77 -19.07
C PRO A 14 12.86 -7.62 -19.82
N SER A 15 12.09 -6.84 -20.59
CA SER A 15 12.58 -5.70 -21.37
C SER A 15 13.16 -4.59 -20.50
N LEU A 16 12.54 -4.26 -19.37
CA LEU A 16 13.08 -3.30 -18.41
C LEU A 16 14.36 -3.83 -17.79
N SER A 17 14.39 -5.12 -17.47
CA SER A 17 15.57 -5.73 -16.89
C SER A 17 16.77 -5.75 -17.84
N GLU A 18 16.55 -5.95 -19.13
CA GLU A 18 17.58 -5.92 -20.17
C GLU A 18 18.09 -4.49 -20.38
N MET A 19 17.18 -3.52 -20.43
CA MET A 19 17.51 -2.10 -20.56
C MET A 19 18.38 -1.60 -19.39
N VAL A 20 18.07 -2.03 -18.16
CA VAL A 20 18.88 -1.67 -16.98
C VAL A 20 20.23 -2.39 -16.98
N GLY A 21 20.31 -3.60 -17.56
CA GLY A 21 21.55 -4.39 -17.70
C GLY A 21 22.17 -4.90 -16.38
N GLN A 22 21.78 -4.34 -15.23
CA GLN A 22 22.39 -4.58 -13.92
C GLN A 22 21.45 -5.33 -12.95
N ARG A 23 20.99 -6.53 -13.35
CA ARG A 23 20.10 -7.38 -12.52
C ARG A 23 20.62 -7.59 -11.09
N PHE A 24 21.94 -7.74 -10.93
CA PHE A 24 22.56 -7.89 -9.62
C PHE A 24 22.27 -6.69 -8.70
N TRP A 25 22.53 -5.47 -9.18
CA TRP A 25 22.34 -4.26 -8.38
C TRP A 25 20.88 -3.98 -8.07
N VAL A 26 19.97 -4.20 -9.04
CA VAL A 26 18.53 -4.06 -8.81
C VAL A 26 18.05 -5.03 -7.71
N ARG A 27 18.49 -6.29 -7.77
CA ARG A 27 18.17 -7.29 -6.74
C ARG A 27 18.73 -6.90 -5.38
N THR A 28 19.98 -6.44 -5.32
CA THR A 28 20.62 -6.00 -4.08
C THR A 28 19.88 -4.82 -3.46
N VAL A 29 19.52 -3.81 -4.24
CA VAL A 29 18.73 -2.65 -3.79
C VAL A 29 17.36 -3.09 -3.30
N HIS A 30 16.72 -4.04 -4.01
CA HIS A 30 15.44 -4.61 -3.58
C HIS A 30 15.59 -5.25 -2.19
N ILE A 31 16.50 -6.21 -2.03
CA ILE A 31 16.69 -6.92 -0.75
C ILE A 31 17.07 -5.95 0.37
N ALA A 32 18.01 -5.03 0.14
CA ALA A 32 18.40 -4.02 1.13
C ALA A 32 17.21 -3.15 1.57
N SER A 33 16.37 -2.73 0.62
CA SER A 33 15.15 -1.98 0.91
C SER A 33 14.14 -2.82 1.69
N ALA A 34 14.04 -4.13 1.42
CA ALA A 34 13.12 -5.03 2.11
C ALA A 34 13.53 -5.21 3.57
N VAL A 35 14.82 -5.43 3.83
CA VAL A 35 15.38 -5.55 5.19
C VAL A 35 15.13 -4.25 5.97
N ALA A 36 15.46 -3.10 5.39
CA ALA A 36 15.21 -1.81 6.02
C ALA A 36 13.73 -1.58 6.32
N PHE A 37 12.84 -1.99 5.40
CA PHE A 37 11.41 -1.87 5.58
C PHE A 37 10.87 -2.76 6.71
N VAL A 38 11.28 -4.03 6.77
CA VAL A 38 10.93 -4.94 7.88
C VAL A 38 11.43 -4.39 9.21
N PHE A 39 12.66 -3.86 9.24
CA PHE A 39 13.20 -3.24 10.44
C PHE A 39 12.32 -2.07 10.92
N VAL A 40 11.92 -1.16 10.04
CA VAL A 40 11.01 -0.05 10.37
C VAL A 40 9.65 -0.56 10.85
N LEU A 41 9.09 -1.59 10.21
CA LEU A 41 7.82 -2.20 10.61
C LEU A 41 7.84 -2.80 12.01
N LEU A 42 9.00 -3.28 12.48
CA LEU A 42 9.16 -3.83 13.83
C LEU A 42 9.52 -2.75 14.85
N LEU A 43 10.36 -1.79 14.45
CA LEU A 43 10.85 -0.73 15.34
C LEU A 43 9.72 0.23 15.75
N ILE A 44 8.84 0.63 14.83
CA ILE A 44 7.78 1.59 15.15
C ILE A 44 6.84 1.05 16.23
N PRO A 45 6.26 -0.17 16.12
CA PRO A 45 5.45 -0.74 17.20
C PRO A 45 6.21 -0.93 18.51
N ALA A 46 7.50 -1.28 18.46
CA ALA A 46 8.31 -1.43 19.67
C ALA A 46 8.47 -0.09 20.43
N LEU A 47 8.55 1.04 19.72
CA LEU A 47 8.72 2.37 20.32
C LEU A 47 7.40 3.09 20.61
N ARG A 48 6.32 2.76 19.90
CA ARG A 48 5.04 3.51 19.88
C ARG A 48 3.82 2.60 20.03
N TRP A 49 3.93 1.59 20.89
CA TRP A 49 2.89 0.58 21.07
C TRP A 49 1.51 1.15 21.43
N PRO A 50 1.37 2.14 22.35
CA PRO A 50 0.07 2.72 22.66
C PRO A 50 -0.60 3.40 21.46
N GLU A 51 0.18 4.11 20.64
CA GLU A 51 -0.29 4.77 19.43
C GLU A 51 -0.72 3.76 18.36
N ILE A 52 0.05 2.68 18.20
CA ILE A 52 -0.29 1.59 17.28
C ILE A 52 -1.59 0.89 17.71
N ARG A 53 -1.77 0.60 19.00
CA ARG A 53 -3.03 0.02 19.49
C ARG A 53 -4.24 0.92 19.28
N ARG A 54 -4.09 2.23 19.48
CA ARG A 54 -5.16 3.20 19.19
C ARG A 54 -5.50 3.20 17.70
N LEU A 55 -4.48 3.17 16.83
CA LEU A 55 -4.69 3.08 15.39
C LEU A 55 -5.38 1.77 14.98
N GLU A 56 -4.99 0.64 15.57
CA GLU A 56 -5.64 -0.66 15.35
C GLU A 56 -7.12 -0.61 15.75
N LEU A 57 -7.45 -0.02 16.91
CA LEU A 57 -8.83 0.18 17.35
C LEU A 57 -9.63 1.09 16.40
N ASP A 58 -9.03 2.21 15.96
CA ASP A 58 -9.64 3.12 14.98
C ASP A 58 -9.94 2.42 13.64
N LEU A 59 -9.08 1.47 13.21
CA LEU A 59 -9.19 0.75 11.94
C LEU A 59 -10.09 -0.49 12.01
N SER A 60 -10.19 -1.14 13.19
CA SER A 60 -10.95 -2.38 13.39
C SER A 60 -12.44 -2.14 13.67
N PHE A 61 -12.82 -0.94 14.11
CA PHE A 61 -14.22 -0.60 14.32
C PHE A 61 -14.91 -0.24 13.00
N TRP A 62 -15.92 -0.99 12.60
CA TRP A 62 -16.73 -0.73 11.39
C TRP A 62 -18.16 -0.34 11.76
N ASP A 63 -18.70 0.71 11.14
CA ASP A 63 -20.08 1.13 11.32
C ASP A 63 -20.85 1.30 10.01
N ARG A 64 -22.11 1.75 10.11
CA ARG A 64 -22.99 1.96 8.95
C ARG A 64 -22.45 3.03 7.99
N ALA A 65 -21.79 4.07 8.50
CA ALA A 65 -21.23 5.12 7.66
C ALA A 65 -20.02 4.62 6.85
N ASP A 66 -19.24 3.69 7.40
CA ASP A 66 -18.19 3.00 6.64
C ASP A 66 -18.77 2.19 5.47
N TRP A 67 -19.94 1.56 5.68
CA TRP A 67 -20.64 0.82 4.62
C TRP A 67 -21.24 1.73 3.55
N ASP A 68 -21.72 2.92 3.93
CA ASP A 68 -22.28 3.89 2.98
C ASP A 68 -21.24 4.39 1.96
N TRP A 69 -19.95 4.37 2.31
CA TRP A 69 -18.86 4.64 1.37
C TRP A 69 -18.88 3.67 0.17
N PHE A 70 -19.16 2.39 0.40
CA PHE A 70 -19.23 1.37 -0.67
C PHE A 70 -20.51 1.45 -1.50
N ARG A 71 -21.55 2.13 -1.02
CA ARG A 71 -22.81 2.28 -1.75
C ARG A 71 -22.76 3.35 -2.84
N ARG A 72 -21.73 4.19 -2.85
CA ARG A 72 -21.56 5.30 -3.80
C ARG A 72 -20.21 5.25 -4.51
N PRO A 73 -19.86 4.13 -5.19
CA PRO A 73 -18.54 3.95 -5.77
C PRO A 73 -18.22 4.99 -6.85
N TRP A 74 -19.23 5.43 -7.61
CA TRP A 74 -19.05 6.45 -8.65
C TRP A 74 -18.69 7.80 -8.04
N ASP A 75 -19.46 8.27 -7.05
CA ASP A 75 -19.20 9.55 -6.35
C ASP A 75 -17.81 9.58 -5.70
N VAL A 76 -17.36 8.44 -5.19
CA VAL A 76 -15.99 8.29 -4.66
C VAL A 76 -14.97 8.41 -5.78
N PHE A 77 -15.18 7.72 -6.90
CA PHE A 77 -14.26 7.70 -8.04
C PHE A 77 -14.08 9.09 -8.65
N ILE A 78 -15.18 9.82 -8.90
CA ILE A 78 -15.13 11.19 -9.43
C ILE A 78 -14.87 12.26 -8.35
N SER A 79 -14.56 11.84 -7.11
CA SER A 79 -14.21 12.72 -6.00
C SER A 79 -15.31 13.72 -5.59
N THR A 80 -16.58 13.37 -5.81
CA THR A 80 -17.75 14.16 -5.39
C THR A 80 -18.41 13.65 -4.11
N TYR A 81 -17.92 12.54 -3.55
CA TYR A 81 -18.46 11.95 -2.33
C TYR A 81 -18.42 12.92 -1.15
N GLN A 82 -19.60 13.28 -0.65
CA GLN A 82 -19.81 13.99 0.60
C GLN A 82 -20.43 13.02 1.61
N PRO A 83 -19.80 12.79 2.76
CA PRO A 83 -20.45 12.05 3.84
C PRO A 83 -21.72 12.79 4.25
N ALA A 84 -22.78 12.06 4.60
CA ALA A 84 -23.90 12.65 5.34
C ALA A 84 -23.37 13.30 6.64
N ASP A 85 -24.12 14.23 7.25
CA ASP A 85 -23.79 15.00 8.46
C ASP A 85 -23.54 14.12 9.72
N VAL A 86 -22.55 13.25 9.63
CA VAL A 86 -22.05 12.35 10.65
C VAL A 86 -20.74 12.96 11.15
N PRO A 87 -20.46 12.97 12.47
CA PRO A 87 -19.20 13.46 13.00
C PRO A 87 -18.02 12.84 12.22
N ARG A 88 -17.20 13.71 11.62
CA ARG A 88 -16.10 13.31 10.75
C ARG A 88 -15.13 12.42 11.53
N ARG A 89 -15.25 11.09 11.36
CA ARG A 89 -14.30 10.14 11.93
C ARG A 89 -12.96 10.25 11.23
N ARG A 90 -11.90 9.86 11.94
CA ARG A 90 -10.51 9.95 11.48
C ARG A 90 -10.25 9.19 10.17
N PHE A 91 -10.94 8.05 9.96
CA PHE A 91 -10.84 7.22 8.76
C PHE A 91 -12.22 6.84 8.23
N ASN A 92 -12.39 6.84 6.90
CA ASN A 92 -13.57 6.29 6.23
C ASN A 92 -13.40 4.78 5.90
N GLY A 93 -14.49 4.11 5.51
CA GLY A 93 -14.49 2.69 5.17
C GLY A 93 -13.47 2.30 4.08
N GLY A 94 -13.26 3.16 3.08
CA GLY A 94 -12.25 2.95 2.04
C GLY A 94 -10.81 2.98 2.58
N GLN A 95 -10.49 3.92 3.49
CA GLN A 95 -9.19 4.01 4.15
C GLN A 95 -8.94 2.81 5.07
N LYS A 96 -9.96 2.33 5.77
CA LYS A 96 -9.88 1.11 6.61
C LYS A 96 -9.62 -0.13 5.76
N LEU A 97 -10.37 -0.29 4.66
CA LEU A 97 -10.16 -1.39 3.73
C LEU A 97 -8.77 -1.34 3.11
N LEU A 98 -8.34 -0.16 2.64
CA LEU A 98 -7.00 0.04 2.08
C LEU A 98 -5.92 -0.33 3.10
N ALA A 99 -6.03 0.13 4.35
CA ALA A 99 -5.08 -0.19 5.41
C ALA A 99 -4.99 -1.71 5.65
N ALA A 100 -6.13 -2.39 5.73
CA ALA A 100 -6.19 -3.84 5.90
C ALA A 100 -5.55 -4.59 4.71
N LEU A 101 -5.92 -4.22 3.48
CA LEU A 101 -5.40 -4.86 2.28
C LEU A 101 -3.89 -4.63 2.12
N VAL A 102 -3.41 -3.41 2.37
CA VAL A 102 -1.97 -3.10 2.37
C VAL A 102 -1.25 -3.93 3.43
N ALA A 103 -1.77 -4.02 4.66
CA ALA A 103 -1.17 -4.84 5.71
C ALA A 103 -1.07 -6.32 5.31
N ILE A 104 -2.14 -6.88 4.76
CA ILE A 104 -2.18 -8.26 4.25
C ILE A 104 -1.16 -8.47 3.13
N SER A 105 -1.12 -7.56 2.14
CA SER A 105 -0.15 -7.64 1.04
C SER A 105 1.29 -7.57 1.54
N LEU A 106 1.59 -6.68 2.49
CA LEU A 106 2.92 -6.57 3.08
C LEU A 106 3.30 -7.85 3.84
N ALA A 107 2.38 -8.41 4.63
CA ALA A 107 2.62 -9.67 5.32
C ALA A 107 2.91 -10.82 4.32
N LEU A 108 2.10 -10.94 3.27
CA LEU A 108 2.32 -11.93 2.21
C LEU A 108 3.68 -11.74 1.52
N LEU A 109 4.07 -10.50 1.21
CA LEU A 109 5.36 -10.20 0.58
C LEU A 109 6.54 -10.60 1.48
N VAL A 110 6.46 -10.33 2.78
CA VAL A 110 7.50 -10.75 3.74
C VAL A 110 7.55 -12.27 3.83
N LEU A 111 6.40 -12.92 4.04
CA LEU A 111 6.32 -14.38 4.19
C LEU A 111 6.80 -15.14 2.96
N THR A 112 6.48 -14.65 1.77
CA THR A 112 6.92 -15.27 0.51
C THR A 112 8.35 -14.89 0.14
N GLY A 113 8.84 -13.72 0.57
CA GLY A 113 10.23 -13.31 0.37
C GLY A 113 11.26 -14.18 1.11
N VAL A 114 10.88 -14.73 2.27
CA VAL A 114 11.74 -15.64 3.07
C VAL A 114 12.21 -16.86 2.27
N PRO A 115 11.32 -17.75 1.76
CA PRO A 115 11.75 -18.91 0.99
C PRO A 115 12.40 -18.55 -0.34
N MET A 116 12.10 -17.39 -0.92
CA MET A 116 12.78 -16.91 -2.13
C MET A 116 14.23 -16.49 -1.85
N TYR A 117 14.51 -15.89 -0.69
CA TYR A 117 15.86 -15.47 -0.32
C TYR A 117 16.72 -16.65 0.14
N TRP A 118 16.21 -17.48 1.06
CA TRP A 118 16.88 -18.70 1.54
C TRP A 118 16.50 -19.94 0.73
N TRP A 119 16.49 -19.83 -0.59
CA TRP A 119 15.98 -20.87 -1.50
C TRP A 119 16.59 -22.27 -1.28
N SER A 120 17.84 -22.37 -0.81
CA SER A 120 18.52 -23.64 -0.55
C SER A 120 17.98 -24.40 0.66
N TRP A 121 17.22 -23.74 1.54
CA TRP A 121 16.63 -24.34 2.75
C TRP A 121 15.21 -24.86 2.53
N PHE A 122 14.63 -24.63 1.34
CA PHE A 122 13.25 -24.97 1.03
C PHE A 122 13.16 -25.82 -0.24
N SER A 123 12.06 -26.54 -0.39
CA SER A 123 11.81 -27.31 -1.62
C SER A 123 11.59 -26.38 -2.81
N SER A 124 12.00 -26.81 -4.00
CA SER A 124 11.79 -26.07 -5.26
C SER A 124 10.30 -25.74 -5.49
N ALA A 125 9.40 -26.66 -5.11
CA ALA A 125 7.96 -26.46 -5.18
C ALA A 125 7.46 -25.31 -4.28
N LEU A 126 7.97 -25.22 -3.04
CA LEU A 126 7.62 -24.15 -2.12
C LEU A 126 8.16 -22.80 -2.61
N VAL A 127 9.42 -22.77 -3.06
CA VAL A 127 10.04 -21.54 -3.61
C VAL A 127 9.27 -21.04 -4.83
N SER A 128 8.85 -21.95 -5.72
CA SER A 128 8.04 -21.58 -6.89
C SER A 128 6.69 -20.98 -6.48
N ARG A 129 5.95 -21.64 -5.57
CA ARG A 129 4.67 -21.11 -5.08
C ARG A 129 4.85 -19.76 -4.39
N ALA A 130 5.89 -19.63 -3.57
CA ALA A 130 6.21 -18.38 -2.91
C ALA A 130 6.43 -17.25 -3.91
N ARG A 131 7.18 -17.49 -5.00
CA ARG A 131 7.35 -16.53 -6.09
C ARG A 131 6.02 -16.12 -6.71
N ASP A 132 5.15 -17.08 -7.01
CA ASP A 132 3.87 -16.78 -7.67
C ASP A 132 2.98 -15.91 -6.78
N PHE A 133 2.87 -16.24 -5.48
CA PHE A 133 2.16 -15.42 -4.50
C PHE A 133 2.83 -14.07 -4.22
N HIS A 134 4.16 -14.02 -4.25
CA HIS A 134 4.91 -12.77 -4.06
C HIS A 134 4.60 -11.78 -5.19
N VAL A 135 4.60 -12.27 -6.43
CA VAL A 135 4.26 -11.47 -7.62
C VAL A 135 2.81 -10.99 -7.54
N LEU A 136 1.86 -11.88 -7.21
CA LEU A 136 0.45 -11.52 -7.08
C LEU A 136 0.24 -10.45 -5.99
N ALA A 137 0.86 -10.63 -4.83
CA ALA A 137 0.79 -9.67 -3.73
C ALA A 137 1.45 -8.33 -4.11
N ALA A 138 2.54 -8.35 -4.88
CA ALA A 138 3.22 -7.13 -5.35
C ALA A 138 2.33 -6.34 -6.32
N PHE A 139 1.66 -7.00 -7.27
CA PHE A 139 0.71 -6.35 -8.17
C PHE A 139 -0.50 -5.78 -7.41
N GLY A 140 -1.05 -6.55 -6.47
CA GLY A 140 -2.13 -6.07 -5.59
C GLY A 140 -1.71 -4.81 -4.81
N LEU A 141 -0.53 -4.84 -4.17
CA LEU A 141 0.00 -3.69 -3.44
C LEU A 141 0.23 -2.47 -4.35
N ALA A 142 0.77 -2.67 -5.55
CA ALA A 142 0.98 -1.60 -6.52
C ALA A 142 -0.35 -0.97 -6.97
N ALA A 143 -1.38 -1.77 -7.23
CA ALA A 143 -2.72 -1.28 -7.58
C ALA A 143 -3.37 -0.50 -6.43
N LEU A 144 -3.27 -1.00 -5.19
CA LEU A 144 -3.75 -0.31 -3.99
C LEU A 144 -3.05 1.05 -3.80
N LEU A 145 -1.72 1.08 -4.00
CA LEU A 145 -0.94 2.31 -3.92
C LEU A 145 -1.34 3.31 -5.01
N ALA A 146 -1.54 2.85 -6.24
CA ALA A 146 -1.99 3.68 -7.34
C ALA A 146 -3.38 4.28 -7.05
N GLY A 147 -4.33 3.47 -6.58
CA GLY A 147 -5.67 3.92 -6.18
C GLY A 147 -5.62 4.92 -5.02
N HIS A 148 -4.76 4.69 -4.03
CA HIS A 148 -4.56 5.62 -2.91
C HIS A 148 -4.02 6.97 -3.39
N ILE A 149 -3.00 6.98 -4.25
CA ILE A 149 -2.43 8.19 -4.82
C ILE A 149 -3.46 8.94 -5.67
N TYR A 150 -4.21 8.23 -6.51
CA TYR A 150 -5.29 8.80 -7.34
C TYR A 150 -6.31 9.55 -6.47
N LEU A 151 -6.85 8.89 -5.45
CA LEU A 151 -7.84 9.50 -4.55
C LEU A 151 -7.24 10.63 -3.71
N ALA A 152 -5.98 10.53 -3.29
CA ALA A 152 -5.31 11.59 -2.53
C ALA A 152 -5.06 12.86 -3.36
N LEU A 153 -4.78 12.71 -4.66
CA LEU A 153 -4.54 13.83 -5.57
C LEU A 153 -5.82 14.52 -6.03
N LEU A 154 -6.88 13.75 -6.28
CA LEU A 154 -8.14 14.24 -6.85
C LEU A 154 -9.24 14.55 -5.83
N SER A 155 -9.05 14.21 -4.55
CA SER A 155 -9.96 14.60 -3.49
C SER A 155 -10.19 16.13 -3.50
N PRO A 156 -11.40 16.62 -3.14
CA PRO A 156 -11.69 18.06 -2.99
C PRO A 156 -10.73 18.80 -2.05
N TYR A 157 -10.12 18.06 -1.12
CA TYR A 157 -9.12 18.55 -0.16
C TYR A 157 -7.69 18.11 -0.51
N GLY A 158 -7.49 17.49 -1.67
CA GLY A 158 -6.20 17.05 -2.19
C GLY A 158 -5.30 18.21 -2.55
N LEU A 159 -3.99 17.95 -2.64
CA LEU A 159 -2.95 18.98 -2.87
C LEU A 159 -3.20 19.84 -4.14
N LEU A 160 -3.87 19.30 -5.15
CA LEU A 160 -4.16 19.98 -6.41
C LEU A 160 -5.45 20.83 -6.34
N GLN A 161 -6.57 20.26 -5.87
CA GLN A 161 -7.85 20.98 -5.81
C GLN A 161 -7.94 21.94 -4.61
N GLY A 162 -7.28 21.63 -3.49
CA GLY A 162 -7.22 22.51 -2.32
C GLY A 162 -6.45 23.83 -2.57
N ARG A 163 -5.48 23.83 -3.50
CA ARG A 163 -4.83 25.07 -3.97
C ARG A 163 -5.79 25.95 -4.78
N ILE A 164 -6.53 25.36 -5.71
CA ILE A 164 -7.49 26.08 -6.58
C ILE A 164 -8.63 26.68 -5.74
N ALA A 165 -9.09 25.98 -4.70
CA ALA A 165 -10.12 26.50 -3.79
C ALA A 165 -9.61 27.69 -2.95
N ARG A 166 -8.37 27.66 -2.46
CA ARG A 166 -7.76 28.79 -1.74
C ARG A 166 -7.53 30.02 -2.63
N GLU A 167 -7.10 29.82 -3.87
CA GLU A 167 -6.90 30.92 -4.83
C GLU A 167 -8.22 31.60 -5.23
N ARG A 168 -9.34 30.86 -5.22
CA ARG A 168 -10.67 31.39 -5.52
C ARG A 168 -11.32 32.16 -4.37
N ILE A 169 -10.88 31.93 -3.13
CA ILE A 169 -11.34 32.64 -1.93
C ILE A 169 -10.56 33.96 -1.72
N ASN A 170 -9.34 34.05 -2.25
CA ASN A 170 -8.48 35.24 -2.14
C ASN A 170 -8.60 36.23 -3.31
N ARG A 171 -9.58 36.05 -4.21
CA ARG A 171 -9.99 37.02 -5.24
C ARG A 171 -11.38 37.53 -4.91
#